data_AF-A0A7V1K3M3-F1
#
_entry.id   AF-A0A7V1K3M3-F1
#
_cell.length_a   1.000
_cell.length_b   1.000
_cell.length_c   1.000
_cell.angle_alpha   90.00
_cell.angle_beta   90.00
_cell.angle_gamma   90.00
#
_symmetry.space_group_name_H-M   'P 1'
#
loop_
_entity.id
_entity.type
_entity.pdbx_description
1 polymer ?
#
loop_
_entity_poly.entity_id
_entity_poly.type
_entity_poly.pdbx_seq_one_letter_code
_entity_poly.pdbx_strand_id
1 'polypeptide(L)'
;MSLKRYQNELVILLAFLLMLVAFLYKNGQLSSQAEGTASSKHAVSEFKEIVALKKVWADKKIPKKVEKLKELIPSSKVKWSKKSRKVTAVYEELSSKELNKLISKILSLAVVIIQLDIKKTGSTYHVEFKCKW
;
A
#
# COMPACT_ATOMS: atom_id res chain seq x y z
N MET A 1 37.03 -61.04 -12.87
CA MET A 1 37.35 -61.63 -11.54
C MET A 1 37.72 -60.60 -10.46
N SER A 2 37.79 -59.28 -10.77
CA SER A 2 38.07 -58.22 -9.77
C SER A 2 36.81 -57.66 -9.08
N LEU A 3 35.65 -57.65 -9.75
CA LEU A 3 34.39 -57.09 -9.24
C LEU A 3 33.90 -57.74 -7.93
N LYS A 4 34.10 -59.06 -7.74
CA LYS A 4 33.74 -59.76 -6.50
C LYS A 4 34.59 -59.30 -5.30
N ARG A 5 35.82 -58.83 -5.52
CA ARG A 5 36.74 -58.42 -4.46
C ARG A 5 36.40 -57.03 -3.89
N TYR A 6 35.74 -56.19 -4.70
CA TYR A 6 35.36 -54.81 -4.37
C TYR A 6 33.87 -54.63 -4.03
N GLN A 7 33.10 -55.71 -3.87
CA GLN A 7 31.66 -55.65 -3.58
C GLN A 7 31.37 -54.85 -2.30
N ASN A 8 32.16 -55.05 -1.25
CA ASN A 8 31.97 -54.34 0.01
C ASN A 8 32.28 -52.83 -0.13
N GLU A 9 33.33 -52.47 -0.87
CA GLU A 9 33.69 -51.07 -1.13
C GLU A 9 32.62 -50.35 -1.98
N LEU A 10 32.05 -51.05 -2.97
CA LEU A 10 30.93 -50.54 -3.76
C LEU A 10 29.67 -50.32 -2.94
N VAL A 11 29.36 -51.23 -2.01
CA VAL A 11 28.21 -51.08 -1.10
C VAL A 11 28.41 -49.88 -0.16
N ILE A 12 29.62 -49.68 0.37
CA ILE A 12 29.95 -48.53 1.23
C ILE A 12 29.85 -47.22 0.42
N LEU A 13 30.38 -47.19 -0.80
CA LEU A 13 30.31 -46.02 -1.67
C LEU A 13 28.87 -45.67 -2.04
N LEU A 14 28.04 -46.67 -2.32
CA LEU A 14 26.61 -46.47 -2.58
C LEU A 14 25.88 -45.93 -1.34
N ALA A 15 26.16 -46.47 -0.16
CA ALA A 15 25.58 -45.99 1.09
C ALA A 15 25.98 -44.53 1.39
N PHE A 16 27.24 -44.18 1.13
CA PHE A 16 27.72 -42.81 1.29
C PHE A 16 27.07 -41.84 0.29
N LEU A 17 26.88 -42.25 -0.96
CA LEU A 17 26.15 -41.46 -1.97
C LEU A 17 24.70 -41.21 -1.56
N LEU A 18 24.00 -42.24 -1.07
CA LEU A 18 22.63 -42.10 -0.59
C LEU A 18 22.55 -41.14 0.61
N MET A 19 23.52 -41.20 1.52
CA MET A 19 23.61 -40.28 2.65
C MET A 19 23.81 -38.83 2.20
N LEU A 20 24.69 -38.58 1.22
CA LEU A 20 24.92 -37.25 0.64
C LEU A 20 23.67 -36.70 -0.03
N VAL A 21 22.97 -37.50 -0.83
CA VAL A 21 21.72 -37.08 -1.49
C VAL A 21 20.67 -36.72 -0.44
N ALA A 22 20.49 -37.55 0.60
CA ALA A 22 19.55 -37.26 1.68
C ALA A 22 19.91 -35.98 2.46
N PHE A 23 21.21 -35.75 2.71
CA PHE A 23 21.70 -34.55 3.38
C PHE A 23 21.43 -33.28 2.56
N LEU A 24 21.75 -33.31 1.26
CA LEU A 24 21.50 -32.20 0.35
C LEU A 24 20.00 -31.92 0.19
N TYR A 25 19.18 -32.97 0.05
CA TYR A 25 17.73 -32.85 -0.03
C TYR A 25 17.14 -32.20 1.23
N LYS A 26 17.54 -32.66 2.42
CA LYS A 26 17.07 -32.11 3.69
C LYS A 26 17.43 -30.63 3.85
N ASN A 27 18.66 -30.24 3.49
CA ASN A 27 19.10 -28.85 3.59
C ASN A 27 18.39 -27.94 2.58
N GLY A 28 18.21 -28.40 1.34
CA GLY A 28 17.44 -27.67 0.33
C GLY A 28 15.97 -27.48 0.73
N GLN A 29 15.34 -28.52 1.29
CA GLN A 29 13.95 -28.45 1.74
C GLN A 29 13.77 -27.53 2.95
N LEU A 30 14.70 -27.55 3.92
CA LEU A 30 14.67 -26.63 5.06
C LEU A 30 14.82 -25.17 4.63
N SER A 31 15.73 -24.90 3.69
CA SER A 31 15.91 -23.57 3.09
C SER A 31 14.64 -23.10 2.37
N SER A 32 14.07 -23.93 1.49
CA SER A 32 12.85 -23.61 0.74
C SER A 32 11.63 -23.42 1.66
N GLN A 33 11.52 -24.22 2.72
CA GLN A 33 10.44 -24.11 3.69
C GLN A 33 10.56 -22.84 4.55
N ALA A 34 11.79 -22.46 4.94
CA ALA A 34 12.05 -21.22 5.66
C ALA A 34 11.71 -20.00 4.78
N GLU A 35 12.12 -20.01 3.51
CA GLU A 35 11.86 -18.95 2.55
C GLU A 35 10.36 -18.84 2.22
N GLY A 36 9.68 -19.96 2.01
CA GLY A 36 8.23 -20.00 1.81
C GLY A 36 7.44 -19.49 3.02
N THR A 37 7.90 -19.79 4.24
CA THR A 37 7.29 -19.27 5.48
C THR A 37 7.52 -17.76 5.63
N ALA A 38 8.71 -17.26 5.30
CA ALA A 38 9.03 -15.84 5.35
C ALA A 38 8.19 -15.03 4.32
N SER A 39 8.11 -15.50 3.08
CA SER A 39 7.28 -14.88 2.04
C SER A 39 5.79 -14.92 2.38
N SER A 40 5.29 -16.04 2.92
CA SER A 40 3.89 -16.12 3.38
C SER A 40 3.59 -15.15 4.52
N LYS A 41 4.49 -15.03 5.51
CA LYS A 41 4.36 -14.05 6.60
C LYS A 41 4.34 -12.61 6.08
N HIS A 42 5.19 -12.31 5.09
CA HIS A 42 5.21 -11.01 4.42
C HIS A 42 3.87 -10.71 3.73
N ALA A 43 3.38 -11.63 2.91
CA ALA A 43 2.11 -11.49 2.21
C ALA A 43 0.93 -11.32 3.18
N VAL A 44 0.92 -12.04 4.31
CA VAL A 44 -0.08 -11.87 5.37
C VAL A 44 0.02 -10.48 6.02
N SER A 45 1.23 -9.95 6.21
CA SER A 45 1.44 -8.60 6.73
C SER A 45 0.88 -7.53 5.77
N GLU A 46 1.24 -7.62 4.50
CA GLU A 46 0.72 -6.71 3.46
C GLU A 46 -0.81 -6.77 3.38
N PHE A 47 -1.39 -7.97 3.46
CA PHE A 47 -2.84 -8.13 3.46
C PHE A 47 -3.49 -7.47 4.68
N LYS A 48 -2.89 -7.63 5.88
CA LYS A 48 -3.36 -6.96 7.10
C LYS A 48 -3.31 -5.44 6.95
N GLU A 49 -2.25 -4.90 6.34
CA GLU A 49 -2.13 -3.47 6.06
C GLU A 49 -3.22 -2.99 5.10
N ILE A 50 -3.47 -3.71 4.01
CA ILE A 50 -4.55 -3.39 3.06
C ILE A 50 -5.91 -3.41 3.76
N VAL A 51 -6.17 -4.39 4.61
CA VAL A 51 -7.42 -4.47 5.39
C VAL A 51 -7.54 -3.30 6.38
N ALA A 52 -6.45 -2.95 7.06
CA ALA A 52 -6.42 -1.79 7.95
C ALA A 52 -6.72 -0.48 7.20
N LEU A 53 -6.10 -0.27 6.04
CA LEU A 53 -6.35 0.89 5.17
C LEU A 53 -7.80 0.93 4.68
N LYS A 54 -8.36 -0.21 4.25
CA LYS A 54 -9.78 -0.31 3.88
C LYS A 54 -10.70 0.06 5.04
N LYS A 55 -10.37 -0.33 6.26
CA LYS A 55 -11.14 0.02 7.46
C LYS A 55 -11.10 1.52 7.75
N VAL A 56 -9.96 2.18 7.53
CA VAL A 56 -9.83 3.64 7.65
C VAL A 56 -10.67 4.36 6.59
N TRP A 57 -10.70 3.89 5.35
CA TRP A 57 -11.55 4.48 4.30
C TRP A 57 -13.04 4.23 4.51
N ALA A 58 -13.41 3.09 5.09
CA ALA A 58 -14.79 2.78 5.47
C ALA A 58 -15.29 3.52 6.72
N ASP A 59 -14.46 4.37 7.34
CA ASP A 59 -14.87 5.14 8.52
C ASP A 59 -16.02 6.10 8.16
N LYS A 60 -17.14 5.92 8.87
CA LYS A 60 -18.36 6.74 8.75
C LYS A 60 -18.11 8.23 9.06
N LYS A 61 -16.97 8.59 9.66
CA LYS A 61 -16.56 9.97 9.94
C LYS A 61 -15.92 10.67 8.73
N ILE A 62 -15.42 9.95 7.71
CA ILE A 62 -14.80 10.56 6.52
C ILE A 62 -15.75 11.51 5.80
N PRO A 63 -17.02 11.16 5.49
CA PRO A 63 -17.96 12.11 4.88
C PRO A 63 -18.06 13.43 5.65
N LYS A 64 -18.15 13.38 6.99
CA LYS A 64 -18.22 14.59 7.82
C LYS A 64 -16.93 15.41 7.75
N LYS A 65 -15.77 14.76 7.73
CA LYS A 65 -14.47 15.45 7.58
C LYS A 65 -14.32 16.10 6.20
N VAL A 66 -14.86 15.49 5.15
CA VAL A 66 -14.88 16.06 3.80
C VAL A 66 -15.82 17.27 3.72
N GLU A 67 -17.02 17.22 4.30
CA GLU A 67 -17.91 18.40 4.34
C GLU A 67 -17.26 19.60 5.05
N LYS A 68 -16.45 19.38 6.08
CA LYS A 68 -15.69 20.45 6.74
C LYS A 68 -14.71 21.18 5.81
N LEU A 69 -14.31 20.59 4.68
CA LEU A 69 -13.50 21.30 3.67
C LEU A 69 -14.29 22.44 3.00
N LYS A 70 -15.62 22.31 2.92
CA LYS A 70 -16.48 23.37 2.40
C LYS A 70 -16.55 24.56 3.36
N GLU A 71 -16.54 24.29 4.67
CA GLU A 71 -16.62 25.30 5.73
C GLU A 71 -15.29 26.06 5.96
N LEU A 72 -14.17 25.51 5.47
CA LEU A 72 -12.84 26.11 5.68
C LEU A 72 -12.64 27.44 4.97
N ILE A 73 -13.35 27.64 3.85
CA ILE A 73 -13.23 28.77 2.95
C ILE A 73 -14.63 29.42 2.83
N PRO A 74 -14.74 30.75 2.69
CA PRO A 74 -16.02 31.42 2.49
C PRO A 74 -16.80 30.83 1.31
N SER A 75 -18.12 30.66 1.47
CA SER A 75 -18.99 30.04 0.45
C SER A 75 -18.99 30.76 -0.89
N SER A 76 -18.70 32.07 -0.92
CA SER A 76 -18.55 32.86 -2.14
C SER A 76 -17.39 32.40 -3.04
N LYS A 77 -16.36 31.78 -2.46
CA LYS A 77 -15.14 31.34 -3.14
C LYS A 77 -15.14 29.84 -3.49
N VAL A 78 -16.23 29.12 -3.19
CA VAL A 78 -16.27 27.66 -3.29
C VAL A 78 -17.43 27.19 -4.15
N LYS A 79 -17.12 26.53 -5.25
CA LYS A 79 -18.09 25.74 -6.01
C LYS A 79 -17.96 24.28 -5.57
N TRP A 80 -18.98 23.77 -4.91
CA TRP A 80 -18.97 22.43 -4.31
C TRP A 80 -20.02 21.53 -4.95
N SER A 81 -19.59 20.37 -5.44
CA SER A 81 -20.45 19.32 -5.96
C SER A 81 -20.12 18.00 -5.29
N LYS A 82 -21.13 17.36 -4.72
CA LYS A 82 -21.02 16.05 -4.08
C LYS A 82 -21.97 15.07 -4.73
N LYS A 83 -21.43 13.92 -5.16
CA LYS A 83 -22.21 12.80 -5.70
C LYS A 83 -21.80 11.53 -4.98
N SER A 84 -22.67 11.02 -4.10
CA SER A 84 -22.40 9.83 -3.28
C SER A 84 -21.09 10.00 -2.48
N ARG A 85 -20.08 9.16 -2.74
CA ARG A 85 -18.74 9.22 -2.11
C ARG A 85 -17.69 9.93 -2.96
N LYS A 86 -18.12 10.78 -3.90
CA LYS A 86 -17.23 11.60 -4.72
C LYS A 86 -17.53 13.07 -4.48
N VAL A 87 -16.48 13.87 -4.38
CA VAL A 87 -16.55 15.32 -4.27
C VAL A 87 -15.72 15.97 -5.36
N THR A 88 -16.27 17.04 -5.92
CA THR A 88 -15.58 17.97 -6.81
C THR A 88 -15.77 19.35 -6.22
N ALA A 89 -14.66 19.99 -5.88
CA ALA A 89 -14.62 21.33 -5.30
C ALA A 89 -13.70 22.20 -6.14
N VAL A 90 -14.17 23.40 -6.46
CA VAL A 90 -13.36 24.44 -7.11
C VAL A 90 -13.31 25.61 -6.16
N TYR A 91 -12.09 26.03 -5.84
CA TYR A 91 -11.81 27.15 -4.96
C TYR A 91 -11.19 28.28 -5.76
N GLU A 92 -11.81 29.46 -5.70
CA GLU A 92 -11.40 30.64 -6.45
C GLU A 92 -10.85 31.70 -5.49
N GLU A 93 -9.86 32.47 -5.95
CA GLU A 93 -9.31 33.64 -5.23
C GLU A 93 -8.84 33.33 -3.79
N LEU A 94 -8.16 32.20 -3.60
CA LEU A 94 -7.56 31.87 -2.31
C LEU A 94 -6.32 32.72 -2.06
N SER A 95 -6.19 33.24 -0.83
CA SER A 95 -4.93 33.78 -0.32
C SER A 95 -3.93 32.67 0.02
N SER A 96 -2.65 32.98 0.16
CA SER A 96 -1.63 31.99 0.57
C SER A 96 -1.95 31.32 1.91
N LYS A 97 -2.57 32.06 2.85
CA LYS A 97 -2.99 31.51 4.16
C LYS A 97 -4.14 30.51 4.00
N GLU A 98 -5.14 30.86 3.21
CA GLU A 98 -6.28 29.98 2.92
C GLU A 98 -5.85 28.72 2.17
N LEU A 99 -4.97 28.86 1.16
CA LEU A 99 -4.39 27.74 0.43
C LEU A 99 -3.66 26.78 1.36
N ASN A 100 -2.72 27.28 2.17
CA ASN A 100 -1.94 26.42 3.06
C ASN A 100 -2.84 25.67 4.06
N LYS A 101 -3.88 26.33 4.57
CA LYS A 101 -4.87 25.71 5.46
C LYS A 101 -5.67 24.62 4.74
N LEU A 102 -6.10 24.88 3.50
CA LEU A 102 -6.84 23.94 2.66
C LEU A 102 -5.98 22.70 2.35
N ILE A 103 -4.77 22.89 1.84
CA ILE A 103 -3.86 21.80 1.47
C ILE A 103 -3.50 20.95 2.69
N SER A 104 -3.13 21.57 3.80
CA SER A 104 -2.87 20.84 5.05
C SER A 104 -4.06 19.99 5.48
N LYS A 105 -5.29 20.50 5.31
CA LYS A 105 -6.49 19.73 5.63
C LYS A 105 -6.72 18.59 4.66
N ILE A 106 -6.59 18.82 3.35
CA ILE A 106 -6.75 17.78 2.32
C ILE A 106 -5.77 16.63 2.56
N LEU A 107 -4.49 16.93 2.82
CA LEU A 107 -3.46 15.91 3.07
C LEU A 107 -3.69 15.13 4.37
N SER A 108 -4.41 15.70 5.34
CA SER A 108 -4.79 15.01 6.58
C SER A 108 -6.00 14.07 6.43
N LEU A 109 -6.65 14.05 5.27
CA LEU A 109 -7.82 13.21 5.02
C LEU A 109 -7.43 11.87 4.40
N ALA A 110 -8.00 10.79 4.93
CA ALA A 110 -7.90 9.47 4.34
C ALA A 110 -8.90 9.33 3.17
N VAL A 111 -8.64 10.06 2.08
CA VAL A 111 -9.42 10.03 0.84
C VAL A 111 -8.50 9.77 -0.35
N VAL A 112 -9.05 9.20 -1.43
CA VAL A 112 -8.32 9.05 -2.68
C VAL A 112 -8.46 10.34 -3.48
N ILE A 113 -7.35 11.04 -3.66
CA ILE A 113 -7.27 12.26 -4.47
C ILE A 113 -7.24 11.84 -5.95
N ILE A 114 -8.24 12.29 -6.71
CA ILE A 114 -8.34 12.05 -8.15
C ILE A 114 -7.67 13.20 -8.92
N GLN A 115 -7.90 14.43 -8.46
CA GLN A 115 -7.32 15.62 -9.06
C GLN A 115 -7.05 16.65 -7.96
N LEU A 116 -5.86 17.25 -7.99
CA LEU A 116 -5.49 18.40 -7.19
C LEU A 116 -4.66 19.31 -8.08
N ASP A 117 -5.32 20.25 -8.75
CA ASP A 117 -4.68 21.25 -9.61
C ASP A 117 -4.64 22.60 -8.87
N ILE A 118 -3.48 23.23 -8.84
CA ILE A 118 -3.25 24.50 -8.15
C ILE A 118 -2.65 25.47 -9.16
N LYS A 119 -3.40 26.52 -9.49
CA LYS A 119 -2.98 27.57 -10.40
C LYS A 119 -2.84 28.88 -9.63
N LYS A 120 -1.73 29.58 -9.84
CA LYS A 120 -1.49 30.90 -9.26
C LYS A 120 -1.86 31.96 -10.28
N THR A 121 -2.68 32.93 -9.87
CA THR A 121 -3.08 34.07 -10.70
C THR A 121 -2.76 35.36 -9.93
N GLY A 122 -1.65 36.01 -10.27
CA GLY A 122 -1.18 37.19 -9.54
C GLY A 122 -0.84 36.86 -8.08
N SER A 123 -1.60 37.43 -7.14
CA SER A 123 -1.46 37.22 -5.69
C SER A 123 -2.41 36.18 -5.11
N THR A 124 -3.29 35.60 -5.93
CA THR A 124 -4.30 34.62 -5.50
C THR A 124 -4.09 33.25 -6.14
N TYR A 125 -4.77 32.26 -5.60
CA TYR A 125 -4.67 30.87 -6.03
C TYR A 125 -6.05 30.30 -6.38
N HIS A 126 -6.09 29.54 -7.45
CA HIS A 126 -7.22 28.74 -7.90
C HIS A 126 -6.90 27.26 -7.67
N VAL A 127 -7.81 26.53 -7.04
CA VAL A 127 -7.62 25.11 -6.73
C VAL A 127 -8.79 24.29 -7.22
N GLU A 128 -8.52 23.31 -8.08
CA GLU A 128 -9.49 22.28 -8.45
C GLU A 128 -9.17 20.99 -7.70
N PHE A 129 -10.11 20.54 -6.88
CA PHE A 129 -9.97 19.35 -6.04
C PHE A 129 -11.08 18.34 -6.34
N LYS A 130 -10.68 17.11 -6.68
CA LYS A 130 -11.58 15.96 -6.86
C LYS A 130 -11.11 14.81 -5.99
N CYS A 131 -12.02 14.22 -5.21
CA CYS A 131 -11.70 13.07 -4.37
C CYS A 131 -12.82 12.03 -4.31
N LYS A 132 -12.45 10.81 -3.90
CA LYS A 132 -13.37 9.71 -3.61
C LYS A 132 -12.99 9.01 -2.30
N TRP A 133 -13.97 8.39 -1.64
CA TRP A 133 -13.78 7.53 -0.47
C TRP A 133 -14.81 6.38 -0.43
#